data_AF-A0A2V2ZR96-F1
#
_entry.id   AF-A0A2V2ZR96-F1
#
_cell.length_a   1.000
_cell.length_b   1.000
_cell.length_c   1.000
_cell.angle_alpha   90.00
_cell.angle_beta   90.00
_cell.angle_gamma   90.00
#
_symmetry.space_group_name_H-M   'P 1'
#
loop_
_entity.id
_entity.type
_entity.pdbx_description
1 polymer ?
#
loop_
_entity_poly.entity_id
_entity_poly.type
_entity_poly.pdbx_seq_one_letter_code
_entity_poly.pdbx_strand_id
1 'polypeptide(L)'
;MMDNKKISQYLNDIQNLSAAEKELDTCIGKLREAQLKYRDSMSQLYSWKAGEAKERASQWSADFFLELSKKIHRLEDKRYDIIQTRKRLDSLMRAEISSGPKW
;
A
#
# COMPACT_ATOMS: atom_id res chain seq x y z
N MET A 1 14.59 -18.37 32.39
CA MET A 1 13.17 -18.41 31.94
C MET A 1 12.86 -17.18 31.07
N MET A 2 13.79 -16.80 30.18
CA MET A 2 13.71 -15.60 29.37
C MET A 2 13.12 -15.92 27.99
N ASP A 3 12.21 -15.03 27.58
CA ASP A 3 11.82 -14.64 26.23
C ASP A 3 10.91 -15.48 25.32
N ASN A 4 10.23 -16.51 25.81
CA ASN A 4 9.06 -17.03 25.10
C ASN A 4 8.01 -15.93 24.85
N LYS A 5 7.81 -14.99 25.79
CA LYS A 5 6.86 -13.88 25.64
C LYS A 5 7.26 -12.90 24.53
N LYS A 6 8.56 -12.55 24.41
CA LYS A 6 9.04 -11.66 23.34
C LYS A 6 9.02 -12.34 21.97
N ILE A 7 9.40 -13.61 21.89
CA ILE A 7 9.32 -14.38 20.64
C ILE A 7 7.86 -14.50 20.19
N SER A 8 6.91 -14.78 21.10
CA SER A 8 5.48 -14.76 20.79
C SER A 8 4.98 -13.39 20.33
N GLN A 9 5.47 -12.31 20.93
CA GLN A 9 5.13 -10.94 20.51
C GLN A 9 5.63 -10.67 19.08
N TYR A 10 6.88 -11.01 18.77
CA TYR A 10 7.42 -10.85 17.41
C TYR A 10 6.61 -11.63 16.39
N LEU A 11 6.26 -12.88 16.67
CA LEU A 11 5.41 -13.69 15.79
C LEU A 11 4.05 -13.03 15.54
N ASN A 12 3.41 -12.50 16.59
CA ASN A 12 2.14 -11.81 16.48
C ASN A 12 2.26 -10.54 15.62
N ASP A 13 3.27 -9.71 15.89
CA ASP A 13 3.52 -8.47 15.15
C ASP A 13 3.83 -8.73 13.67
N ILE A 14 4.64 -9.77 13.37
CA ILE A 14 4.95 -10.19 12.00
C ILE A 14 3.67 -10.67 11.28
N GLN A 15 2.82 -11.45 11.96
CA GLN A 15 1.54 -11.91 11.39
C GLN A 15 0.60 -10.73 11.10
N ASN A 16 0.47 -9.78 12.04
CA ASN A 16 -0.35 -8.59 11.86
C ASN A 16 0.16 -7.73 10.71
N LEU A 17 1.48 -7.49 10.62
CA LEU A 17 2.07 -6.75 9.51
C LEU A 17 1.88 -7.47 8.17
N SER A 18 1.95 -8.81 8.15
CA SER A 18 1.67 -9.58 6.94
C SER A 18 0.20 -9.49 6.51
N ALA A 19 -0.74 -9.46 7.46
CA ALA A 19 -2.15 -9.24 7.16
C ALA A 19 -2.39 -7.82 6.61
N ALA A 20 -1.84 -6.81 7.28
CA ALA A 20 -1.92 -5.41 6.85
C ALA A 20 -1.31 -5.20 5.46
N GLU A 21 -0.18 -5.85 5.15
CA GLU A 21 0.44 -5.83 3.81
C GLU A 21 -0.52 -6.33 2.73
N LYS A 22 -1.20 -7.47 2.98
CA LYS A 22 -2.16 -8.06 2.03
C LYS A 22 -3.40 -7.20 1.81
N GLU A 23 -3.94 -6.63 2.87
CA GLU A 23 -5.09 -5.71 2.78
C GLU A 23 -4.73 -4.46 2.00
N LEU A 24 -3.55 -3.89 2.28
CA LEU A 24 -3.05 -2.71 1.58
C LEU A 24 -2.78 -3.00 0.10
N ASP A 25 -2.22 -4.17 -0.23
CA ASP A 25 -2.04 -4.62 -1.62
C ASP A 25 -3.36 -4.73 -2.36
N THR A 26 -4.37 -5.32 -1.72
CA THR A 26 -5.72 -5.43 -2.28
C THR A 26 -6.33 -4.06 -2.52
N CYS A 27 -6.15 -3.13 -1.58
CA CYS A 27 -6.66 -1.76 -1.68
C CYS A 27 -5.98 -0.99 -2.83
N ILE A 28 -4.64 -1.03 -2.91
CA ILE A 28 -3.86 -0.40 -3.98
C ILE A 28 -4.26 -0.96 -5.35
N GLY A 29 -4.43 -2.28 -5.47
CA GLY A 29 -4.90 -2.93 -6.69
C GLY A 29 -6.25 -2.38 -7.16
N LYS A 30 -7.25 -2.32 -6.25
CA LYS A 30 -8.58 -1.75 -6.55
C LYS A 30 -8.52 -0.28 -6.95
N LEU A 31 -7.67 0.51 -6.30
CA LEU A 31 -7.51 1.93 -6.64
C LEU A 31 -6.89 2.12 -8.03
N ARG A 32 -5.89 1.30 -8.39
CA ARG A 32 -5.30 1.32 -9.74
C ARG A 32 -6.30 0.87 -10.81
N GLU A 33 -7.12 -0.14 -10.53
CA GLU A 33 -8.21 -0.53 -11.44
C GLU A 33 -9.24 0.59 -11.63
N ALA A 34 -9.65 1.25 -10.55
CA ALA A 34 -10.57 2.38 -10.61
C ALA A 34 -9.98 3.56 -11.39
N GLN A 35 -8.68 3.83 -11.20
CA GLN A 35 -7.94 4.84 -11.94
C GLN A 35 -7.91 4.55 -13.45
N LEU A 36 -7.70 3.30 -13.84
CA LEU A 36 -7.74 2.87 -15.25
C LEU A 36 -9.14 3.05 -15.85
N LYS A 37 -10.19 2.56 -15.18
CA LYS A 37 -11.58 2.74 -15.61
C LYS A 37 -11.94 4.21 -15.80
N TYR A 38 -11.52 5.05 -14.86
CA TYR A 38 -11.75 6.49 -14.94
C TYR A 38 -11.08 7.11 -16.16
N ARG A 39 -9.80 6.78 -16.41
CA ARG A 39 -9.07 7.25 -17.59
C ARG A 39 -9.77 6.84 -18.88
N ASP A 40 -10.24 5.59 -18.96
CA ASP A 40 -10.89 5.06 -20.15
C ASP A 40 -12.25 5.75 -20.40
N SER A 41 -13.05 5.99 -19.35
CA SER A 41 -14.28 6.78 -19.43
C SER A 41 -14.02 8.22 -19.87
N MET A 42 -12.93 8.83 -19.40
CA MET A 42 -12.58 10.19 -19.78
C MET A 42 -12.10 10.28 -21.23
N SER A 43 -11.35 9.29 -21.72
CA SER A 43 -11.01 9.17 -23.15
C SER A 43 -12.25 9.21 -24.05
N GLN A 44 -13.33 8.54 -23.63
CA GLN A 44 -14.61 8.60 -24.34
C GLN A 44 -15.24 10.01 -24.27
N LEU A 45 -15.19 10.68 -23.13
CA LEU A 45 -15.71 12.05 -22.97
C LEU A 45 -14.92 13.07 -23.82
N TYR A 46 -13.61 12.85 -23.98
CA TYR A 46 -12.76 13.63 -24.91
C TYR A 46 -13.16 13.45 -26.38
N SER A 47 -13.86 12.38 -26.75
CA SER A 47 -14.34 12.18 -28.13
C SER A 47 -15.61 12.97 -28.48
N TRP A 48 -16.30 13.57 -27.50
CA TRP A 48 -17.53 14.34 -27.74
C TRP A 48 -17.25 15.69 -28.42
N LYS A 49 -18.15 16.15 -29.31
CA LYS A 49 -18.03 17.48 -29.99
C LYS A 49 -18.00 18.60 -28.94
N ALA A 50 -17.03 19.49 -29.04
CA ALA A 50 -16.52 20.34 -27.96
C ALA A 50 -17.38 21.57 -27.58
N GLY A 51 -17.18 22.04 -26.35
CA GLY A 51 -17.68 23.30 -25.74
C GLY A 51 -17.05 23.49 -24.33
N GLU A 52 -17.25 24.65 -23.67
CA GLU A 52 -16.63 24.98 -22.37
C GLU A 52 -16.86 23.94 -21.25
N ALA A 53 -17.99 23.22 -21.30
CA ALA A 53 -18.31 22.15 -20.34
C ALA A 53 -17.33 20.95 -20.47
N LYS A 54 -16.84 20.68 -21.68
CA LYS A 54 -15.85 19.63 -21.94
C LYS A 54 -14.50 20.00 -21.36
N GLU A 55 -14.05 21.23 -21.55
CA GLU A 55 -12.76 21.70 -21.02
C GLU A 55 -12.74 21.71 -19.50
N ARG A 56 -13.80 22.18 -18.85
CA ARG A 56 -13.93 22.13 -17.38
C ARG A 56 -13.96 20.69 -16.85
N ALA A 57 -14.71 19.80 -17.49
CA ALA A 57 -14.74 18.37 -17.11
C ALA A 57 -13.37 17.70 -17.29
N SER A 58 -12.63 18.10 -18.32
CA SER A 58 -11.29 17.61 -18.63
C SER A 58 -10.27 18.03 -17.58
N GLN A 59 -10.26 19.31 -17.20
CA GLN A 59 -9.36 19.85 -16.18
C GLN A 59 -9.64 19.23 -14.81
N TRP A 60 -10.91 19.22 -14.38
CA TRP A 60 -11.32 18.60 -13.12
C TRP A 60 -10.92 17.12 -13.07
N SER A 61 -11.05 16.43 -14.20
CA SER A 61 -10.63 15.04 -14.32
C SER A 61 -9.13 14.84 -14.19
N ALA A 62 -8.33 15.71 -14.78
CA ALA A 62 -6.87 15.64 -14.69
C ALA A 62 -6.42 15.84 -13.23
N ASP A 63 -7.01 16.82 -12.55
CA ASP A 63 -6.71 17.12 -11.14
C ASP A 63 -7.12 15.95 -10.23
N PHE A 64 -8.31 15.38 -10.45
CA PHE A 64 -8.76 14.19 -9.71
C PHE A 64 -7.82 13.00 -9.92
N PHE A 65 -7.41 12.74 -11.16
CA PHE A 65 -6.48 11.66 -11.49
C PHE A 65 -5.11 11.85 -10.83
N LEU A 66 -4.61 13.09 -10.82
CA LEU A 66 -3.35 13.44 -10.18
C LEU A 66 -3.42 13.23 -8.66
N GLU A 67 -4.49 13.70 -8.01
CA GLU A 67 -4.68 13.51 -6.57
C GLU A 67 -4.85 12.03 -6.19
N LEU A 68 -5.58 11.26 -7.01
CA LEU A 68 -5.69 9.81 -6.83
C LEU A 68 -4.32 9.12 -6.96
N SER A 69 -3.51 9.50 -7.95
CA SER A 69 -2.15 8.97 -8.15
C SER A 69 -1.26 9.25 -6.94
N LYS A 70 -1.29 10.49 -6.41
CA LYS A 70 -0.53 10.85 -5.20
C LYS A 70 -0.94 10.01 -4.00
N LYS A 71 -2.25 9.76 -3.84
CA LYS A 71 -2.76 8.92 -2.75
C LYS A 71 -2.32 7.47 -2.90
N ILE A 72 -2.39 6.90 -4.10
CA ILE A 72 -1.90 5.55 -4.40
C ILE A 72 -0.41 5.45 -4.07
N HIS A 73 0.40 6.42 -4.51
CA HIS A 73 1.83 6.43 -4.24
C HIS A 73 2.15 6.47 -2.73
N ARG A 74 1.44 7.30 -1.95
CA ARG A 74 1.59 7.32 -0.49
C ARG A 74 1.25 5.98 0.17
N LEU A 75 0.26 5.26 -0.36
CA LEU A 75 -0.09 3.92 0.14
C LEU A 75 1.00 2.91 -0.21
N GLU A 76 1.62 3.02 -1.39
CA GLU A 76 2.76 2.20 -1.80
C GLU A 76 3.99 2.42 -0.93
N ASP A 77 4.27 3.68 -0.54
CA ASP A 77 5.32 4.01 0.41
C ASP A 77 5.05 3.36 1.79
N LYS A 78 3.81 3.45 2.27
CA LYS A 78 3.42 2.81 3.54
C LYS A 78 3.51 1.29 3.46
N ARG A 79 3.18 0.69 2.32
CA ARG A 79 3.38 -0.74 2.07
C ARG A 79 4.86 -1.10 2.15
N TYR A 80 5.73 -0.29 1.55
CA TYR A 80 7.17 -0.49 1.64
C TYR A 80 7.66 -0.43 3.09
N ASP A 81 7.21 0.56 3.88
CA ASP A 81 7.53 0.69 5.31
C ASP A 81 7.13 -0.57 6.09
N ILE A 82 5.94 -1.12 5.84
CA ILE A 82 5.44 -2.36 6.46
C ILE A 82 6.36 -3.54 6.14
N ILE A 83 6.74 -3.70 4.87
CA ILE A 83 7.63 -4.79 4.42
C ILE A 83 8.99 -4.69 5.10
N GLN A 84 9.57 -3.48 5.17
CA GLN A 84 10.87 -3.27 5.83
C GLN A 84 10.78 -3.54 7.33
N THR A 85 9.70 -3.09 7.98
CA THR A 85 9.47 -3.33 9.40
C THR A 85 9.34 -4.82 9.70
N ARG A 86 8.57 -5.55 8.88
CA ARG A 86 8.41 -7.00 9.00
C ARG A 86 9.76 -7.72 8.89
N LYS A 87 10.57 -7.40 7.86
CA LYS A 87 11.92 -7.97 7.70
C LYS A 87 12.82 -7.68 8.91
N ARG A 88 12.73 -6.48 9.48
CA ARG A 88 13.48 -6.11 10.68
C ARG A 88 13.05 -6.94 11.89
N LEU A 89 11.75 -7.11 12.12
CA LEU A 89 11.23 -7.94 13.21
C LEU A 89 11.63 -9.41 13.03
N ASP A 90 11.56 -9.95 11.82
CA ASP A 90 12.06 -11.31 11.50
C ASP A 90 13.54 -11.46 11.89
N SER A 91 14.36 -10.46 11.58
CA SER A 91 15.79 -10.46 11.94
C SER A 91 16.01 -10.40 13.45
N LEU A 92 15.26 -9.55 14.17
CA LEU A 92 15.35 -9.43 15.63
C LEU A 92 14.91 -10.71 16.33
N MET A 93 13.83 -11.32 15.87
CA MET A 93 13.33 -12.59 16.38
C MET A 93 14.38 -13.70 16.20
N ARG A 94 15.02 -13.79 15.03
CA ARG A 94 16.11 -14.76 14.78
C ARG A 94 17.31 -14.50 15.69
N ALA A 95 17.68 -13.24 15.89
CA ALA A 95 18.76 -12.87 16.79
C ALA A 95 18.47 -13.35 18.22
N GLU A 96 17.26 -13.07 18.73
CA GLU A 96 16.81 -13.49 20.06
C GLU A 96 16.86 -15.03 20.24
N ILE A 97 16.41 -15.78 19.23
CA ILE A 97 16.48 -17.24 19.21
C ILE A 97 17.96 -17.71 19.22
N SER A 98 18.82 -17.07 18.43
CA SER A 98 20.24 -17.43 18.31
C SER A 98 21.09 -17.05 19.52
N SER A 99 20.64 -16.08 20.34
CA SER A 99 21.28 -15.65 21.57
C SER A 99 20.96 -16.53 22.79
N GLY A 100 20.28 -17.68 22.58
CA GLY A 100 20.13 -18.73 23.59
C GLY A 100 21.47 -19.23 24.15
N PRO A 101 21.48 -20.01 25.25
CA PRO A 101 22.67 -20.25 26.06
C PRO A 101 23.83 -20.79 25.21
N LYS A 102 24.93 -20.04 25.12
CA LYS A 102 26.20 -20.57 24.64
C LYS A 102 26.76 -21.44 25.76
N TRP A 103 26.74 -22.75 25.54
CA TRP A 103 27.48 -23.72 26.34
C TRP A 103 28.98 -23.52 26.18
#